data_AF-A0A285UU08-F1
#
_entry.id   AF-A0A285UU08-F1
#
_cell.length_a   1.000
_cell.length_b   1.000
_cell.length_c   1.000
_cell.angle_alpha   90.00
_cell.angle_beta   90.00
_cell.angle_gamma   90.00
#
_symmetry.space_group_name_H-M   'P 1'
#
loop_
_entity.id
_entity.type
_entity.pdbx_description
1 polymer ?
#
loop_
_entity_poly.entity_id
_entity_poly.type
_entity_poly.pdbx_seq_one_letter_code
_entity_poly.pdbx_strand_id
1 'polypeptide(L)'
;MIEALNTLEPDQSGYIDQSYLESEVEQGLDNAKEVAETLTSETNSIMGEVSDIVSLPNLDDSEVQTENQNAKRHRDTTVTDQTLEKYGFHVVDHLFFAILSDPTAKIMTAEIFRPIEENDF
;
A
#
# COMPACT_ATOMS: atom_id res chain seq x y z
N MET A 1 7.56 -4.80 -21.11
CA MET A 1 6.09 -4.70 -21.24
C MET A 1 5.32 -5.77 -20.46
N ILE A 2 5.96 -6.72 -19.75
CA ILE A 2 5.32 -7.67 -18.81
C ILE A 2 5.79 -7.40 -17.35
N GLU A 3 6.71 -6.45 -17.16
CA GLU A 3 7.42 -6.32 -15.87
C GLU A 3 6.57 -5.70 -14.76
N ALA A 4 5.67 -4.74 -15.04
CA ALA A 4 4.85 -4.11 -14.00
C ALA A 4 3.86 -5.08 -13.35
N LEU A 5 3.16 -5.89 -14.16
CA LEU A 5 2.26 -6.92 -13.64
C LEU A 5 3.03 -8.02 -12.87
N ASN A 6 4.18 -8.46 -13.40
CA ASN A 6 5.04 -9.45 -12.73
C ASN A 6 5.60 -8.97 -11.38
N THR A 7 5.70 -7.66 -11.15
CA THR A 7 6.18 -7.13 -9.85
C THR A 7 5.12 -7.17 -8.76
N LEU A 8 3.83 -7.14 -9.11
CA LEU A 8 2.72 -7.17 -8.15
C LEU A 8 2.17 -8.60 -7.99
N GLU A 9 2.04 -9.35 -9.09
CA GLU A 9 1.64 -10.76 -9.10
C GLU A 9 2.53 -11.55 -10.06
N PRO A 10 3.55 -12.26 -9.55
CA PRO A 10 4.52 -12.97 -10.39
C PRO A 10 3.97 -14.27 -10.97
N ASP A 11 2.88 -14.83 -10.42
CA ASP A 11 2.23 -16.01 -11.00
C ASP A 11 1.39 -15.61 -12.22
N GLN A 12 1.71 -16.17 -13.38
CA GLN A 12 0.97 -15.92 -14.62
C GLN A 12 -0.50 -16.37 -14.57
N SER A 13 -0.85 -17.22 -13.62
CA SER A 13 -2.23 -17.64 -13.33
C SER A 13 -2.83 -16.95 -12.09
N GLY A 14 -2.02 -16.17 -11.37
CA GLY A 14 -2.45 -15.34 -10.26
C GLY A 14 -3.22 -14.12 -10.76
N TYR A 15 -4.12 -13.61 -9.91
CA TYR A 15 -4.75 -12.31 -10.10
C TYR A 15 -4.90 -11.63 -8.75
N ILE A 16 -4.74 -10.32 -8.73
CA ILE A 16 -4.99 -9.51 -7.55
C ILE A 16 -6.48 -9.21 -7.48
N ASP A 17 -7.11 -9.63 -6.40
CA ASP A 17 -8.52 -9.34 -6.12
C ASP A 17 -8.66 -7.95 -5.49
N GLN A 18 -9.08 -6.97 -6.29
CA GLN A 18 -9.29 -5.60 -5.84
C GLN A 18 -10.28 -5.53 -4.67
N SER A 19 -11.33 -6.36 -4.66
CA SER A 19 -12.33 -6.32 -3.59
C SER A 19 -11.76 -6.81 -2.26
N TYR A 20 -10.83 -7.76 -2.29
CA TYR A 20 -10.10 -8.22 -1.11
C TYR A 20 -9.18 -7.12 -0.56
N LEU A 21 -8.49 -6.38 -1.43
CA LEU A 21 -7.66 -5.25 -1.03
C LEU A 21 -8.50 -4.14 -0.35
N GLU A 22 -9.61 -3.75 -0.97
CA GLU A 22 -10.46 -2.66 -0.48
C GLU A 22 -11.24 -3.00 0.80
N SER A 23 -11.45 -4.29 1.11
CA SER A 23 -12.20 -4.73 2.28
C SER A 23 -11.32 -5.40 3.33
N GLU A 24 -10.88 -6.63 3.07
CA GLU A 24 -10.17 -7.48 4.03
C GLU A 24 -8.82 -6.89 4.44
N VAL A 25 -8.06 -6.31 3.49
CA VAL A 25 -6.77 -5.68 3.82
C VAL A 25 -6.97 -4.39 4.61
N GLU A 26 -7.94 -3.54 4.24
CA GLU A 26 -8.25 -2.34 5.05
C GLU A 26 -8.64 -2.72 6.48
N GLN A 27 -9.57 -3.67 6.62
CA GLN A 27 -10.03 -4.12 7.94
C GLN A 27 -8.92 -4.80 8.74
N GLY A 28 -8.09 -5.61 8.11
CA GLY A 28 -6.95 -6.26 8.76
C GLY A 28 -5.92 -5.24 9.28
N LEU A 29 -5.65 -4.19 8.50
CA LEU A 29 -4.78 -3.10 8.91
C LEU A 29 -5.40 -2.32 10.09
N ASP A 30 -6.68 -1.96 10.03
CA ASP A 30 -7.34 -1.27 11.14
C ASP A 30 -7.32 -2.08 12.44
N ASN A 31 -7.60 -3.38 12.36
CA ASN A 31 -7.54 -4.27 13.51
C ASN A 31 -6.11 -4.40 14.07
N ALA A 32 -5.11 -4.54 13.21
CA ALA A 32 -3.71 -4.62 13.64
C ALA A 32 -3.27 -3.34 14.40
N LYS A 33 -3.71 -2.17 13.92
CA LYS A 33 -3.48 -0.89 14.59
C LYS A 33 -4.18 -0.84 15.96
N GLU A 34 -5.47 -1.16 16.02
CA GLU A 34 -6.24 -1.13 17.27
C GLU A 34 -5.67 -2.07 18.34
N VAL A 35 -5.26 -3.28 17.94
CA VAL A 35 -4.62 -4.25 18.84
C VAL A 35 -3.29 -3.72 19.37
N ALA A 36 -2.45 -3.14 18.50
CA ALA A 36 -1.15 -2.59 18.93
C ALA A 36 -1.31 -1.40 19.89
N GLU A 37 -2.24 -0.49 19.60
CA GLU A 37 -2.57 0.66 20.46
C GLU A 37 -3.07 0.19 21.83
N THR A 38 -3.99 -0.79 21.84
CA THR A 38 -4.57 -1.34 23.07
C THR A 38 -3.51 -2.02 23.94
N LEU A 39 -2.72 -2.92 23.35
CA LEU A 39 -1.67 -3.65 24.09
C LEU A 39 -0.61 -2.71 24.64
N THR A 40 -0.22 -1.69 23.88
CA THR A 40 0.76 -0.68 24.31
C THR A 40 0.24 0.12 25.49
N SER A 41 -1.00 0.59 25.40
CA SER A 41 -1.68 1.33 26.46
C SER A 41 -1.86 0.50 27.74
N GLU A 42 -2.38 -0.72 27.62
CA GLU A 42 -2.59 -1.64 28.74
C GLU A 42 -1.27 -1.99 29.43
N THR A 43 -0.23 -2.30 28.65
CA THR A 43 1.09 -2.63 29.20
C THR A 43 1.71 -1.44 29.91
N ASN A 44 1.60 -0.24 29.34
CA ASN A 44 2.06 1.00 30.00
C ASN A 44 1.32 1.27 31.31
N SER A 45 0.01 1.00 31.36
CA SER A 45 -0.77 1.11 32.60
C SER A 45 -0.25 0.14 33.67
N ILE A 46 -0.06 -1.13 33.33
CA ILE A 46 0.44 -2.16 34.25
C ILE A 46 1.87 -1.84 34.72
N MET A 47 2.75 -1.37 33.82
CA MET A 47 4.10 -0.94 34.19
C MET A 47 4.08 0.27 35.14
N GLY A 48 3.11 1.17 34.98
CA GLY A 48 2.89 2.30 35.89
C GLY A 48 2.56 1.87 37.32
N GLU A 49 1.80 0.79 37.49
CA GLU A 49 1.41 0.24 38.81
C GLU A 49 2.59 -0.26 39.64
N VAL A 50 3.68 -0.70 39.01
CA VAL A 50 4.88 -1.24 39.67
C VAL A 50 6.09 -0.29 39.61
N SER A 51 5.87 0.96 39.16
CA SER A 51 6.94 1.94 38.89
C SER A 51 7.73 2.36 40.14
N ASP A 52 7.15 2.16 41.33
CA ASP A 52 7.77 2.39 42.64
C ASP A 52 8.82 1.33 42.99
N ILE A 53 8.67 0.10 42.48
CA ILE A 53 9.61 -1.01 42.67
C ILE A 53 10.73 -0.93 41.64
N VAL A 54 10.37 -0.66 40.38
CA VAL A 54 11.31 -0.64 39.26
C VAL A 54 10.85 0.37 38.21
N SER A 55 11.76 1.24 37.80
CA SER A 55 11.50 2.17 36.69
C SER A 55 11.64 1.44 35.35
N LEU A 56 10.53 1.37 34.62
CA LEU A 56 10.45 0.80 33.27
C LEU A 56 10.15 1.90 32.25
N PRO A 57 10.75 1.87 31.05
CA PRO A 57 10.39 2.79 29.98
C PRO A 57 8.99 2.45 29.43
N ASN A 58 8.24 3.48 29.00
CA ASN A 58 6.98 3.27 28.30
C ASN A 58 7.24 2.65 26.92
N LEU A 59 6.35 1.75 26.52
CA LEU A 59 6.23 1.27 25.15
C LEU A 59 5.69 2.38 24.25
N ASP A 60 6.15 2.38 23.00
CA ASP A 60 5.75 3.29 21.93
C ASP A 60 5.38 2.46 20.70
N ASP A 61 4.18 2.69 20.17
CA ASP A 61 3.61 2.02 19.01
C ASP A 61 3.63 2.88 17.74
N SER A 62 4.32 4.02 17.78
CA SER A 62 4.44 4.97 16.65
C SER A 62 4.95 4.31 15.36
N GLU A 63 5.86 3.35 15.45
CA GLU A 63 6.36 2.59 14.31
C GLU A 63 5.26 1.73 13.68
N VAL A 64 4.47 1.02 14.49
CA VAL A 64 3.34 0.21 14.00
C VAL A 64 2.30 1.10 13.33
N GLN A 65 1.98 2.26 13.92
CA GLN A 65 1.06 3.21 13.31
C GLN A 65 1.57 3.76 11.97
N THR A 66 2.87 4.07 11.88
CA THR A 66 3.51 4.55 10.65
C THR A 66 3.47 3.49 9.56
N GLU A 67 3.86 2.26 9.89
CA GLU A 67 3.85 1.15 8.95
C GLU A 67 2.44 0.75 8.53
N ASN A 68 1.45 0.88 9.42
CA ASN A 68 0.05 0.71 9.07
C ASN A 68 -0.40 1.70 7.99
N GLN A 69 -0.05 2.99 8.15
CA GLN A 69 -0.34 4.00 7.14
C GLN A 69 0.41 3.74 5.83
N ASN A 70 1.66 3.30 5.89
CA ASN A 70 2.43 2.94 4.71
C ASN A 70 1.78 1.76 3.96
N ALA A 71 1.32 0.75 4.68
CA ALA A 71 0.61 -0.39 4.11
C ALA A 71 -0.72 0.04 3.45
N LYS A 72 -1.49 0.94 4.08
CA LYS A 72 -2.72 1.51 3.48
C LYS A 72 -2.42 2.24 2.17
N ARG A 73 -1.39 3.09 2.15
CA ARG A 73 -0.96 3.78 0.92
C ARG A 73 -0.54 2.79 -0.16
N HIS A 74 0.23 1.77 0.20
CA HIS A 74 0.67 0.75 -0.75
C HIS A 74 -0.51 -0.03 -1.36
N ARG A 75 -1.52 -0.36 -0.55
CA ARG A 75 -2.78 -0.92 -1.06
C ARG A 75 -3.44 0.03 -2.04
N ASP A 76 -3.63 1.30 -1.68
CA ASP A 76 -4.31 2.29 -2.54
C ASP A 76 -3.58 2.49 -3.88
N THR A 77 -2.23 2.50 -3.86
CA THR A 77 -1.41 2.49 -5.07
C THR A 77 -1.68 1.23 -5.91
N THR A 78 -1.69 0.05 -5.28
CA THR A 78 -1.96 -1.22 -5.99
C THR A 78 -3.32 -1.20 -6.68
N VAL A 79 -4.37 -0.74 -5.99
CA VAL A 79 -5.73 -0.60 -6.55
C VAL A 79 -5.75 0.38 -7.73
N THR A 80 -5.02 1.49 -7.61
CA THR A 80 -4.90 2.50 -8.67
C THR A 80 -4.20 1.92 -9.90
N ASP A 81 -3.09 1.21 -9.70
CA ASP A 81 -2.31 0.61 -10.78
C ASP A 81 -3.14 -0.43 -11.55
N GLN A 82 -3.87 -1.30 -10.85
CA GLN A 82 -4.81 -2.23 -11.47
C GLN A 82 -5.90 -1.53 -12.29
N THR A 83 -6.42 -0.42 -11.75
CA THR A 83 -7.46 0.37 -12.42
C THR A 83 -6.92 0.98 -13.71
N LEU A 84 -5.71 1.56 -13.68
CA LEU A 84 -5.04 2.14 -14.83
C LEU A 84 -4.78 1.09 -15.91
N GLU A 85 -4.28 -0.08 -15.55
CA GLU A 85 -4.05 -1.18 -16.48
C GLU A 85 -5.33 -1.66 -17.15
N LYS A 86 -6.44 -1.76 -16.41
CA LYS A 86 -7.75 -2.08 -16.97
C LYS A 86 -8.21 -1.09 -18.05
N TYR A 87 -7.79 0.17 -17.97
CA TYR A 87 -8.09 1.21 -18.97
C TYR A 87 -7.01 1.32 -20.06
N GLY A 88 -6.03 0.42 -20.10
CA GLY A 88 -4.99 0.39 -21.13
C GLY A 88 -3.81 1.33 -20.85
N PHE A 89 -3.67 1.80 -19.60
CA PHE A 89 -2.50 2.54 -19.15
C PHE A 89 -1.54 1.59 -18.45
N HIS A 90 -0.25 1.69 -18.75
CA HIS A 90 0.76 0.87 -18.10
C HIS A 90 1.57 1.70 -17.13
N VAL A 91 1.79 1.19 -15.91
CA VAL A 91 2.51 1.89 -14.84
C VAL A 91 3.97 1.41 -14.78
N VAL A 92 4.94 2.32 -14.78
CA VAL A 92 6.36 2.05 -14.57
C VAL A 92 6.96 3.19 -13.76
N ASP A 93 7.63 2.89 -12.64
CA ASP A 93 8.29 3.90 -11.80
C ASP A 93 7.38 5.11 -11.48
N HIS A 94 6.11 4.86 -11.13
CA HIS A 94 5.09 5.87 -10.84
C HIS A 94 4.70 6.77 -12.04
N LEU A 95 5.13 6.48 -13.26
CA LEU A 95 4.62 7.09 -14.49
C LEU A 95 3.64 6.13 -15.13
N PHE A 96 2.57 6.66 -15.74
CA PHE A 96 1.70 5.83 -16.57
C PHE A 96 1.72 6.30 -18.02
N PHE A 97 1.58 5.36 -18.96
CA PHE A 97 1.62 5.65 -20.39
C PHE A 97 0.54 4.90 -21.17
N ALA A 98 0.10 5.48 -22.28
CA ALA A 98 -0.81 4.84 -23.24
C ALA A 98 -0.08 4.56 -24.56
N ILE A 99 -0.22 3.34 -25.10
CA ILE A 99 0.35 2.99 -26.41
C ILE A 99 -0.60 3.48 -27.52
N LEU A 100 -0.10 4.33 -28.40
CA LEU A 100 -0.87 4.96 -29.48
C LEU A 100 -0.73 4.23 -30.83
N SER A 101 0.24 3.32 -30.95
CA SER A 101 0.53 2.54 -32.16
C SER A 101 0.29 1.04 -31.95
N ASP A 102 0.40 0.23 -33.00
CA ASP A 102 0.38 -1.24 -32.87
C ASP A 102 1.44 -1.71 -31.85
N PRO A 103 1.06 -2.45 -30.79
CA PRO A 103 1.99 -2.91 -29.75
C PRO A 103 2.96 -3.99 -30.24
N THR A 104 2.72 -4.59 -31.41
CA THR A 104 3.62 -5.55 -32.07
C THR A 104 4.59 -4.90 -33.06
N ALA A 105 4.47 -3.58 -33.27
CA ALA A 105 5.35 -2.85 -34.17
C ALA A 105 6.79 -2.79 -33.66
N LYS A 106 7.75 -2.78 -34.60
CA LYS A 106 9.18 -2.63 -34.30
C LYS A 106 9.52 -1.31 -33.60
N ILE A 107 8.73 -0.26 -33.84
CA ILE A 107 8.81 1.04 -33.19
C ILE A 107 7.39 1.37 -32.71
N MET A 108 7.25 1.62 -31.41
CA MET A 108 5.99 2.01 -30.79
C MET A 108 5.98 3.50 -30.46
N THR A 109 4.79 4.11 -30.49
CA THR A 109 4.54 5.48 -30.02
C THR A 109 3.71 5.41 -28.74
N ALA A 110 4.10 6.17 -27.72
CA ALA A 110 3.38 6.24 -26.45
C ALA A 110 3.20 7.69 -26.00
N GLU A 111 2.12 7.95 -25.28
CA GLU A 111 1.91 9.18 -24.52
C GLU A 111 2.25 8.91 -23.05
N ILE A 112 3.07 9.76 -22.45
CA ILE A 112 3.52 9.64 -21.06
C ILE A 112 2.77 10.65 -20.21
N PHE A 113 2.16 10.17 -19.13
CA PHE A 113 1.46 10.98 -18.15
C PHE A 113 2.25 11.02 -16.84
N ARG A 114 2.30 12.21 -16.23
CA ARG A 114 2.77 12.35 -14.86
C ARG A 114 1.56 12.32 -13.93
N PRO A 115 1.55 11.47 -12.89
CA PRO A 115 0.56 11.62 -11.84
C PRO A 115 0.74 12.98 -11.16
N ILE A 116 -0.37 13.53 -10.68
CA ILE A 116 -0.43 14.78 -9.93
C ILE A 116 -1.17 14.43 -8.64
N GLU A 117 -0.64 14.81 -7.48
CA GLU A 117 -1.35 14.57 -6.23
C GLU A 117 -2.54 15.52 -6.10
N GLU A 118 -3.64 15.07 -5.48
CA GLU A 118 -4.82 15.90 -5.28
C GLU A 118 -4.53 17.17 -4.45
N ASN A 119 -3.49 17.13 -3.61
CA ASN A 119 -3.01 18.26 -2.82
C ASN A 119 -2.25 19.32 -3.63
N ASP A 120 -1.94 19.07 -4.91
CA ASP A 120 -1.23 20.00 -5.79
C ASP A 120 -2.16 20.95 -6.58
N PHE A 121 -3.47 20.95 -6.26
CA PHE A 121 -4.50 21.79 -6.89
C PHE A 121 -5.08 22.87 -5.96
#